data_AF-A0A8S9YN82-F1
#
_entry.id   AF-A0A8S9YN82-F1
#
_cell.length_a   1.000
_cell.length_b   1.000
_cell.length_c   1.000
_cell.angle_alpha   90.00
_cell.angle_beta   90.00
_cell.angle_gamma   90.00
#
_symmetry.space_group_name_H-M   'P 1'
#
loop_
_entity.id
_entity.type
_entity.pdbx_description
1 polymer ?
#
loop_
_entity_poly.entity_id
_entity_poly.type
_entity_poly.pdbx_seq_one_letter_code
_entity_poly.pdbx_strand_id
1 'polypeptide(L)'
;MSDELEGTYGQETQYLMATLGPILRVYVAKLVAKRPQDPIEYLGQCLKHHAYLDQLAKEVSLLKIFCTFFVSVVLLFIYSPSSLQHTFGSTLVCTHW
;
A
#
# COMPACT_ATOMS: atom_id res chain seq x y z
N MET A 1 41.34 7.31 -9.39
CA MET A 1 41.00 6.77 -10.72
C MET A 1 39.87 5.76 -10.51
N SER A 2 38.65 6.25 -10.31
CA SER A 2 37.49 5.43 -9.92
C SER A 2 36.16 6.12 -10.25
N ASP A 3 35.93 6.54 -11.49
CA ASP A 3 34.65 7.16 -11.89
C ASP A 3 34.29 6.84 -13.35
N GLU A 4 34.04 5.57 -13.69
CA GLU A 4 33.50 5.18 -15.02
C GLU A 4 32.55 3.97 -14.96
N LEU A 5 31.60 3.97 -14.02
CA LEU A 5 30.48 3.00 -14.02
C LEU A 5 29.11 3.69 -13.95
N GLU A 6 29.08 5.00 -14.25
CA GLU A 6 27.87 5.82 -14.24
C GLU A 6 27.38 6.05 -15.68
N GLY A 7 27.06 4.98 -16.43
CA GLY A 7 26.75 5.18 -17.85
C GLY A 7 26.02 4.12 -18.66
N THR A 8 25.67 2.93 -18.13
CA THR A 8 25.28 1.82 -19.04
C THR A 8 24.14 0.93 -18.56
N TYR A 9 23.17 1.49 -17.84
CA TYR A 9 21.95 0.75 -17.49
C TYR A 9 20.73 1.50 -18.03
N GLY A 10 19.92 0.83 -18.84
CA GLY A 10 18.68 1.40 -19.38
C GLY A 10 17.69 1.75 -18.26
N GLN A 11 16.73 2.62 -18.55
CA GLN A 11 15.72 3.07 -17.57
C GLN A 11 15.01 1.90 -16.87
N GLU A 12 14.75 0.80 -17.59
CA GLU A 12 14.15 -0.41 -17.03
C GLU A 12 15.06 -1.06 -15.97
N THR A 13 16.36 -1.13 -16.24
CA THR A 13 17.35 -1.69 -15.31
C THR A 13 17.52 -0.80 -14.09
N GLN A 14 17.46 0.53 -14.25
CA GLN A 14 17.48 1.47 -13.14
C GLN A 14 16.24 1.30 -12.25
N TYR A 15 15.06 1.17 -12.84
CA TYR A 15 13.83 0.88 -12.12
C TYR A 15 13.94 -0.45 -11.36
N LEU A 16 14.49 -1.49 -12.00
CA LEU A 16 14.71 -2.78 -11.38
C LEU A 16 15.70 -2.69 -10.22
N MET A 17 16.81 -1.97 -10.37
CA MET A 17 17.80 -1.75 -9.32
C MET A 17 17.24 -0.95 -8.15
N ALA A 18 16.43 0.08 -8.43
CA ALA A 18 15.80 0.88 -7.38
C ALA A 18 14.77 0.04 -6.59
N THR A 19 13.98 -0.76 -7.28
CA THR A 19 12.89 -1.55 -6.67
C THR A 19 13.41 -2.82 -6.01
N LEU A 20 14.20 -3.61 -6.72
CA LEU A 20 14.68 -4.93 -6.26
C LEU A 20 16.06 -4.86 -5.58
N GLY A 21 16.86 -3.82 -5.80
CA GLY A 21 18.22 -3.71 -5.24
C GLY A 21 18.28 -3.84 -3.71
N PRO A 22 17.44 -3.13 -2.94
CA PRO A 22 17.40 -3.28 -1.48
C PRO A 22 17.02 -4.70 -1.05
N ILE A 23 16.05 -5.31 -1.74
CA ILE A 23 15.52 -6.64 -1.46
C ILE A 23 16.59 -7.71 -1.73
N LEU A 24 17.25 -7.63 -2.89
CA LEU A 24 18.33 -8.53 -3.26
C LEU A 24 19.50 -8.44 -2.26
N ARG A 25 19.89 -7.24 -1.81
CA ARG A 25 20.98 -7.10 -0.82
C ARG A 25 20.69 -7.86 0.47
N VAL A 26 19.44 -7.81 0.96
CA VAL A 26 19.04 -8.54 2.17
C VAL A 26 19.11 -10.05 1.95
N TYR A 27 18.61 -10.55 0.83
CA TYR A 27 18.60 -11.99 0.56
C TYR A 27 19.99 -12.54 0.20
N VAL A 28 20.82 -11.74 -0.48
CA VAL A 28 22.23 -12.07 -0.72
C VAL A 28 23.00 -12.14 0.60
N ALA A 29 22.78 -11.22 1.54
CA ALA A 29 23.39 -11.30 2.88
C ALA A 29 22.98 -12.59 3.62
N LYS A 30 21.69 -12.98 3.54
CA LYS A 30 21.19 -14.24 4.11
C LYS A 30 21.77 -15.48 3.41
N LEU A 31 21.94 -15.42 2.10
CA LEU A 31 22.53 -16.47 1.28
C LEU A 31 24.01 -16.66 1.64
N VAL A 32 24.78 -15.58 1.79
CA VAL A 32 26.19 -15.62 2.24
C VAL A 32 26.30 -16.21 3.65
N ALA A 33 25.36 -15.89 4.53
CA ALA A 33 25.34 -16.41 5.90
C ALA A 33 24.96 -17.91 5.97
N LYS A 34 23.95 -18.35 5.20
CA LYS A 34 23.47 -19.75 5.23
C LYS A 34 24.28 -20.69 4.34
N ARG A 35 24.94 -20.17 3.30
CA ARG A 35 25.61 -20.94 2.24
C ARG A 35 24.84 -22.20 1.83
N PRO A 36 23.60 -22.04 1.33
CA PRO A 36 22.82 -23.17 0.86
C PRO A 36 23.53 -23.88 -0.30
N GLN A 37 23.28 -25.18 -0.43
CA GLN A 37 23.86 -26.01 -1.49
C GLN A 37 23.52 -25.49 -2.90
N ASP A 38 22.30 -24.96 -3.07
CA ASP A 38 21.82 -24.33 -4.30
C ASP A 38 21.42 -22.85 -4.05
N PRO A 39 22.35 -21.89 -4.25
CA PRO A 39 22.12 -20.49 -3.96
C PRO A 39 21.06 -19.84 -4.86
N ILE A 40 20.95 -20.29 -6.12
CA ILE A 40 19.99 -19.75 -7.09
C ILE A 40 18.56 -20.16 -6.71
N GLU A 41 18.35 -21.44 -6.40
CA GLU A 41 17.08 -22.00 -5.94
C GLU A 41 16.61 -21.27 -4.67
N TYR A 42 17.51 -21.12 -3.69
CA TYR A 42 17.22 -20.45 -2.43
C TYR A 42 16.82 -18.98 -2.63
N LEU A 43 17.53 -18.27 -3.52
CA LEU A 43 17.22 -16.87 -3.83
C LEU A 43 15.86 -16.75 -4.53
N GLY A 44 15.56 -17.64 -5.47
CA GLY A 44 14.26 -17.70 -6.15
C GLY A 44 13.10 -17.92 -5.17
N GLN A 45 13.25 -18.85 -4.23
CA GLN A 45 12.25 -19.08 -3.17
C GLN A 45 12.06 -17.86 -2.26
N CYS A 46 13.16 -17.19 -1.88
CA CYS A 46 13.11 -15.99 -1.07
C CYS A 46 12.37 -14.84 -1.76
N LEU A 47 12.65 -14.62 -3.05
CA LEU A 47 11.98 -13.58 -3.85
C LEU A 47 10.50 -13.90 -4.05
N LYS A 48 10.14 -15.15 -4.35
CA LYS A 48 8.75 -15.60 -4.46
C LYS A 48 7.97 -15.37 -3.15
N HIS A 49 8.58 -15.69 -2.02
CA HIS A 49 7.98 -15.45 -0.71
C HIS A 49 7.81 -13.95 -0.43
N HIS A 50 8.79 -13.13 -0.80
CA HIS A 50 8.71 -11.67 -0.65
C HIS A 50 7.56 -11.07 -1.47
N ALA A 51 7.42 -11.48 -2.73
CA ALA A 51 6.34 -11.03 -3.61
C ALA A 51 4.95 -11.40 -3.04
N TYR A 52 4.83 -12.60 -2.48
CA TYR A 52 3.60 -13.04 -1.81
C TYR A 52 3.25 -12.17 -0.59
N LEU A 53 4.25 -11.82 0.24
CA LEU A 53 4.05 -10.93 1.39
C LEU A 53 3.70 -9.50 0.97
N ASP A 54 4.33 -8.98 -0.09
CA ASP A 54 4.01 -7.65 -0.64
C ASP A 54 2.56 -7.58 -1.14
N GLN A 55 2.10 -8.63 -1.82
CA GLN A 55 0.71 -8.72 -2.27
C GLN A 55 -0.28 -8.76 -1.10
N LEU A 56 0.01 -9.55 -0.06
CA LEU A 56 -0.78 -9.56 1.17
C LEU A 56 -0.80 -8.19 1.88
N ALA A 57 0.33 -7.49 1.92
CA ALA A 57 0.41 -6.17 2.53
C ALA A 57 -0.44 -5.13 1.79
N LYS A 58 -0.53 -5.22 0.46
CA LYS A 58 -1.41 -4.36 -0.35
C LYS A 58 -2.88 -4.63 -0.07
N GLU A 59 -3.29 -5.89 0.00
CA GLU A 59 -4.67 -6.27 0.34
C GLU A 59 -5.08 -5.80 1.74
N VAL A 60 -4.19 -5.94 2.73
CA VAL A 60 -4.45 -5.46 4.10
C VAL A 60 -4.50 -3.92 4.16
N SER A 61 -3.71 -3.24 3.35
CA SER A 61 -3.71 -1.77 3.28
C SER A 61 -5.00 -1.25 2.65
N LEU A 62 -5.50 -1.90 1.61
CA LEU A 62 -6.81 -1.61 1.02
C LEU A 62 -7.95 -1.85 2.02
N LEU A 63 -7.89 -2.95 2.77
CA LEU A 63 -8.87 -3.24 3.82
C LEU A 63 -8.84 -2.18 4.94
N LYS A 64 -7.65 -1.71 5.33
CA LYS A 64 -7.50 -0.61 6.30
C LYS A 64 -8.12 0.68 5.79
N ILE A 65 -7.82 1.06 4.54
CA ILE A 65 -8.40 2.27 3.91
C ILE A 65 -9.92 2.15 3.83
N PHE A 66 -10.43 0.98 3.43
CA PHE A 66 -11.87 0.73 3.37
C PHE A 66 -12.53 0.81 4.76
N CYS A 67 -11.92 0.20 5.78
CA CYS A 67 -12.40 0.31 7.16
C CYS A 67 -12.36 1.76 7.67
N THR A 68 -11.29 2.51 7.43
CA THR A 68 -11.22 3.93 7.83
C THR A 68 -12.26 4.78 7.12
N PHE A 69 -12.48 4.55 5.82
CA PHE A 69 -13.50 5.24 5.05
C PHE A 69 -14.90 4.90 5.56
N PHE A 70 -15.20 3.61 5.75
CA PHE A 70 -16.50 3.16 6.25
C PHE A 70 -16.79 3.69 7.66
N VAL A 71 -15.82 3.63 8.57
CA VAL A 71 -15.94 4.21 9.92
C VAL A 71 -16.14 5.72 9.85
N SER A 72 -15.44 6.43 8.96
CA SER A 72 -15.62 7.89 8.79
C SER A 72 -16.99 8.24 8.24
N VAL A 73 -17.49 7.51 7.25
CA VAL A 73 -18.84 7.72 6.67
C VAL A 73 -19.93 7.42 7.70
N VAL A 74 -19.81 6.31 8.44
CA VAL A 74 -20.74 5.95 9.51
C VAL A 74 -20.70 6.98 10.64
N LEU A 75 -19.52 7.45 11.04
CA LEU A 75 -19.39 8.54 12.02
C LEU A 75 -20.04 9.83 11.52
N LEU A 76 -19.87 10.21 10.26
CA LEU A 76 -20.57 11.38 9.69
C LEU A 76 -22.10 11.20 9.71
N PHE A 77 -22.59 9.98 9.48
CA PHE A 77 -24.02 9.69 9.52
C PHE A 77 -24.60 9.72 10.94
N ILE A 78 -23.85 9.23 11.94
CA ILE A 78 -24.27 9.20 13.34
C ILE A 78 -24.10 10.58 14.02
N TYR A 79 -23.02 11.30 13.68
CA TYR A 79 -22.68 12.59 14.29
C TYR A 79 -23.34 13.79 13.60
N SER A 80 -24.05 13.57 12.48
CA SER A 80 -24.89 14.58 11.82
C SER A 80 -26.39 14.25 11.95
N PRO A 81 -26.98 14.23 13.17
CA PRO A 81 -28.43 14.13 13.31
C PRO A 81 -29.14 15.48 13.10
N SER A 82 -28.40 16.57 12.85
CA SER A 82 -28.92 17.94 13.07
C SER A 82 -29.34 18.72 11.82
N SER A 83 -29.33 18.13 10.62
CA SER A 83 -29.76 18.86 9.41
C SER A 83 -30.90 18.18 8.65
N LEU A 84 -31.76 17.44 9.35
CA LEU A 84 -33.04 16.93 8.82
C LEU A 84 -34.25 17.38 9.65
N GLN A 85 -34.13 18.52 10.35
CA GLN A 85 -35.28 19.16 11.03
C GLN A 85 -35.65 20.54 10.48
N HIS A 86 -34.84 21.16 9.61
CA HIS A 86 -35.13 22.53 9.14
C HIS A 86 -35.87 22.62 7.78
N THR A 87 -36.19 21.51 7.11
CA THR A 87 -36.94 21.53 5.84
C THR A 87 -38.41 21.11 5.97
N PHE A 88 -38.83 20.57 7.13
CA PHE A 88 -40.25 20.23 7.39
C PHE A 88 -40.96 21.23 8.33
N GLY A 89 -40.32 22.37 8.63
CA GLY A 89 -40.85 23.40 9.53
C GLY A 89 -41.40 24.65 8.83
N SER A 90 -41.66 24.63 7.52
CA SER A 90 -42.12 25.83 6.79
C SER A 90 -43.40 25.64 5.96
N THR A 91 -44.13 24.54 6.12
CA THR A 91 -45.37 24.29 5.34
C THR A 91 -46.62 24.14 6.20
N LEU A 92 -46.70 24.75 7.39
CA LEU A 92 -47.92 24.63 8.19
C LEU A 92 -48.20 25.74 9.23
N VAL A 93 -47.92 27.02 8.94
CA VAL A 93 -48.59 28.14 9.64
C VAL A 93 -48.69 29.37 8.72
N CYS A 94 -49.61 29.34 7.75
CA CYS A 94 -50.20 30.54 7.14
C CYS A 94 -51.62 30.21 6.64
N THR A 95 -52.46 29.66 7.53
CA THR A 95 -53.92 29.81 7.41
C THR A 95 -54.33 30.98 8.29
N HIS A 96 -54.24 32.18 7.73
CA HIS A 96 -55.07 33.31 8.13
C HIS A 96 -55.40 34.05 6.86
N TRP A 97 -56.64 33.89 6.39
CA TRP A 97 -57.56 34.84 5.76
C TRP A 97 -58.84 34.06 5.44
#